data_AF-A0A527JLY0-F1
#
_entry.id   AF-A0A527JLY0-F1
#
_cell.length_a   1.000
_cell.length_b   1.000
_cell.length_c   1.000
_cell.angle_alpha   90.00
_cell.angle_beta   90.00
_cell.angle_gamma   90.00
#
_symmetry.space_group_name_H-M   'P 1'
#
loop_
_entity.id
_entity.type
_entity.pdbx_description
1 polymer ?
#
loop_
_entity_poly.entity_id
_entity_poly.type
_entity_poly.pdbx_seq_one_letter_code
_entity_poly.pdbx_strand_id
1 'polypeptide(L)' 'MTYCVGLKIDRGLVFMSDTRTNAGMDSISTFKKMHVWEQPGERVIVLMSAGNLATTQAVVSLL' A
#
# COMPACT_ATOMS: atom_id res chain seq x y z
N MET A 1 7.93 3.76 -11.01
CA MET A 1 8.55 2.59 -10.36
C MET A 1 7.80 2.40 -9.06
N THR A 2 7.25 1.21 -8.84
CA THR A 2 6.41 0.89 -7.69
C THR A 2 7.06 -0.25 -6.93
N TYR A 3 7.39 -0.02 -5.66
CA TYR A 3 8.08 -0.98 -4.81
C TYR A 3 7.54 -0.95 -3.39
N CYS A 4 7.14 -2.13 -2.90
CA CYS A 4 6.68 -2.36 -1.55
C CYS A 4 7.40 -3.58 -0.97
N VAL A 5 7.71 -3.56 0.32
CA VAL A 5 8.31 -4.69 1.04
C VAL A 5 7.65 -4.87 2.40
N GLY A 6 7.36 -6.13 2.73
CA GLY A 6 6.87 -6.55 4.04
C GLY A 6 7.81 -7.60 4.60
N LEU A 7 8.24 -7.44 5.85
CA LEU A 7 9.12 -8.37 6.55
C LEU A 7 8.39 -8.94 7.76
N LYS A 8 8.46 -10.27 7.90
CA LYS A 8 8.08 -10.97 9.13
C LYS A 8 9.35 -11.33 9.88
N ILE A 9 9.46 -10.82 11.10
CA ILE A 9 10.56 -11.09 12.03
C ILE A 9 10.00 -11.58 13.36
N ASP A 10 10.85 -12.15 14.22
CA ASP A 10 10.42 -12.70 15.51
C ASP A 10 9.74 -11.65 16.40
N ARG A 11 10.13 -10.39 16.26
CA ARG A 11 9.59 -9.24 17.00
C ARG A 11 8.30 -8.66 16.41
N GLY A 12 7.85 -9.12 15.24
CA GLY A 12 6.65 -8.61 14.58
C GLY A 12 6.79 -8.41 13.07
N LEU A 13 6.13 -7.39 12.55
CA LEU A 13 6.04 -7.08 11.12
C LEU A 13 6.61 -5.70 10.84
N VAL A 14 7.31 -5.55 9.70
CA VAL A 14 7.81 -4.26 9.19
C VAL A 14 7.32 -4.07 7.77
N PHE A 15 6.80 -2.88 7.46
CA PHE A 15 6.27 -2.55 6.13
C PHE A 15 6.91 -1.27 5.61
N MET A 16 7.19 -1.22 4.31
CA MET A 16 7.67 -0.02 3.63
C MET A 16 7.11 0.00 2.20
N SER A 17 6.62 1.16 1.75
CA SER A 17 6.22 1.38 0.38
C SER A 17 6.73 2.73 -0.13
N ASP A 18 7.13 2.76 -1.40
CA ASP A 18 7.39 4.00 -2.10
C ASP A 18 6.07 4.65 -2.57
N THR A 19 6.12 5.86 -3.12
CA THR A 19 4.93 6.61 -3.53
C THR A 19 4.89 7.00 -5.01
N ARG A 20 5.97 6.77 -5.77
CA ARG A 20 6.00 7.09 -7.21
C ARG A 20 5.08 6.14 -7.97
N THR A 21 4.15 6.67 -8.75
CA THR A 21 3.16 5.86 -9.47
C THR A 21 2.98 6.39 -10.88
N ASN A 22 2.87 5.48 -11.86
CA ASN A 22 2.41 5.83 -13.19
C ASN A 22 0.88 5.87 -13.18
N ALA A 23 0.31 7.05 -13.42
CA ALA A 23 -1.13 7.32 -13.44
C ALA A 23 -1.68 7.51 -14.87
N GLY A 24 -0.86 7.26 -15.89
CA GLY A 24 -1.19 7.47 -17.29
C GLY A 24 0.04 7.86 -18.12
N MET A 25 -0.15 7.98 -19.42
CA MET A 25 0.88 8.48 -20.33
C MET A 25 1.32 9.89 -19.87
N ASP A 26 2.63 10.08 -19.72
CA ASP A 26 3.27 11.30 -19.19
C ASP A 26 2.78 11.78 -17.82
N SER A 27 2.15 10.90 -17.03
CA SER A 27 1.65 11.22 -15.69
C SER A 27 2.31 10.33 -14.64
N ILE A 28 3.38 10.85 -14.04
CA ILE A 28 4.05 10.22 -12.89
C ILE A 28 3.84 11.11 -11.67
N SER A 29 3.14 10.57 -10.69
CA SER A 29 2.68 11.32 -9.52
C SER A 29 2.89 10.54 -8.23
N THR A 30 2.63 11.20 -7.10
CA THR A 30 2.76 10.64 -5.76
C THR A 30 1.41 10.10 -5.28
N PHE A 31 1.31 8.80 -5.09
CA PHE A 31 0.12 8.16 -4.48
C PHE A 31 0.53 7.28 -3.29
N LYS A 32 -0.26 7.34 -2.22
CA LYS A 32 -0.07 6.46 -1.05
C LYS A 32 -0.34 5.01 -1.49
N LYS A 33 0.59 4.11 -1.17
CA LYS A 33 0.48 2.67 -1.46
C LYS A 33 0.31 1.81 -0.22
N MET A 34 0.35 2.39 0.98
CA MET A 34 0.16 1.68 2.25
C MET A 34 -1.12 2.17 2.92
N HIS A 35 -2.00 1.24 3.25
CA HIS A 35 -3.26 1.48 3.93
C HIS A 35 -3.27 0.68 5.23
N VAL A 36 -3.73 1.31 6.32
CA VAL A 36 -3.75 0.73 7.65
C VAL A 36 -5.16 0.84 8.19
N TRP A 37 -5.71 -0.29 8.62
CA TRP A 37 -6.94 -0.36 9.41
C TRP A 37 -6.57 -0.89 10.79
N GLU A 38 -7.00 -0.19 11.84
CA GLU A 38 -6.66 -0.50 13.21
C GLU A 38 -7.92 -0.51 14.08
N GLN A 39 -8.04 -1.58 14.87
CA GLN A 39 -8.93 -1.66 16.02
C GLN A 39 -8.06 -1.80 17.27
N PRO A 40 -7.85 -0.71 18.05
CA PRO A 40 -6.90 -0.69 19.15
C PRO A 40 -7.17 -1.78 20.20
N GLY A 41 -6.12 -2.50 20.59
CA GLY A 41 -6.23 -3.62 21.54
C GLY A 41 -6.73 -4.94 20.95
N GLU A 42 -7.11 -4.96 19.66
CA GLU A 42 -7.66 -6.15 19.01
C GLU A 42 -6.85 -6.56 17.76
N ARG A 43 -6.73 -5.68 16.76
CA ARG A 43 -6.08 -6.03 15.48
C ARG A 43 -5.57 -4.81 14.72
N VAL A 44 -4.51 -5.03 13.93
CA VAL A 44 -3.99 -4.09 12.93
C VAL A 44 -3.83 -4.84 11.61
N ILE A 45 -4.34 -4.27 10.52
CA ILE A 45 -4.23 -4.80 9.16
C ILE A 45 -3.51 -3.77 8.30
N VAL A 46 -2.46 -4.19 7.60
CA VAL A 46 -1.69 -3.35 6.67
C VAL A 46 -1.79 -3.94 5.27
N LEU A 47 -2.26 -3.14 4.31
CA LEU A 47 -2.29 -3.48 2.89
C LEU A 47 -1.29 -2.60 2.14
N MET A 48 -0.52 -3.20 1.23
CA MET A 48 0.34 -2.47 0.29
C MET A 48 -0.06 -2.76 -1.15
N SER A 49 -0.01 -1.76 -2.03
CA SER A 49 -0.46 -1.88 -3.42
C SER A 49 0.67 -1.76 -4.45
N ALA A 50 0.54 -2.54 -5.54
CA ALA A 50 1.39 -2.46 -6.72
C ALA A 50 0.58 -2.82 -7.98
N GLY A 51 1.03 -2.35 -9.14
CA GLY A 51 0.35 -2.57 -10.41
C GLY A 51 -0.50 -1.39 -10.86
N ASN A 52 -1.67 -1.67 -11.46
CA ASN A 52 -2.55 -0.66 -12.04
C ASN A 52 -3.20 0.22 -10.94
N LEU A 53 -3.01 1.55 -11.04
CA LEU A 53 -3.51 2.49 -10.04
C LEU A 53 -5.04 2.42 -9.87
N ALA A 54 -5.79 2.40 -10.97
CA ALA A 54 -7.26 2.35 -10.91
C ALA A 54 -7.76 1.06 -10.25
N THR A 55 -7.19 -0.10 -10.60
CA THR A 55 -7.56 -1.38 -9.99
C THR A 55 -7.26 -1.40 -8.49
N THR A 56 -6.06 -0.96 -8.09
CA THR A 56 -5.69 -0.94 -6.66
C THR A 56 -6.56 0.02 -5.85
N GLN A 57 -6.92 1.18 -6.40
CA GLN A 57 -7.83 2.13 -5.76
C GLN A 57 -9.26 1.58 -5.66
N ALA A 58 -9.75 0.89 -6.69
CA ALA A 58 -11.06 0.27 -6.66
C ALA A 58 -11.16 -0.77 -5.53
N VAL A 59 -10.15 -1.62 -5.37
CA VAL A 59 -10.10 -2.60 -4.26
C VAL A 59 -10.07 -1.89 -2.90
N VAL A 60 -9.20 -0.91 -2.72
CA VAL A 60 -9.09 -0.17 -1.45
C VAL A 60 -10.39 0.56 -1.10
N SER A 61 -11.10 1.12 -2.09
CA SER A 61 -12.35 1.86 -1.85
C SER A 61 -13.50 1.00 -1.33
N LEU A 62 -13.43 -0.33 -1.49
CA LEU A 62 -14.42 -1.29 -1.00
C LEU A 62 -14.14 -1.79 0.41
N LEU A 63 -12.97 -1.47 0.98
CA LEU A 63 -12.49 -1.92 2.29
C LEU A 63 -12.61 -0.81 3.34
#